data_AF-A0A2U2Z8T9-F1
#
_entry.id   AF-A0A2U2Z8T9-F1
#
_cell.length_a   1.000
_cell.length_b   1.000
_cell.length_c   1.000
_cell.angle_alpha   90.00
_cell.angle_beta   90.00
_cell.angle_gamma   90.00
#
_symmetry.space_group_name_H-M   'P 1'
#
loop_
_entity.id
_entity.type
_entity.pdbx_description
1 polymer ?
#
loop_
_entity_poly.entity_id
_entity_poly.type
_entity_poly.pdbx_seq_one_letter_code
_entity_poly.pdbx_strand_id
1 'polypeptide(L)'
;MSAWGRSYRYVGPVELKAAVLPGSGGCRISSAADFGSWVAERSAAELAEPFTFVVGTDGVLRLAPRRSEHVACAGGAMVLSAGEIGFLREAGRWAVGDVSNHSTGYCPDVSSWSAVARALDDVELGRPSGFTHGVVFRRCPDCQEHNIVREEDFVCVFCGSELPEVWNVDPAA
;
A
#
# COMPACT_ATOMS: atom_id res chain seq x y z
N MET A 1 -1.74 -10.47 18.81
CA MET A 1 -1.43 -10.05 17.43
C MET A 1 -2.57 -10.53 16.55
N SER A 2 -3.15 -9.68 15.72
CA SER A 2 -4.21 -10.10 14.79
C SER A 2 -3.63 -11.16 13.83
N ALA A 3 -4.49 -11.98 13.22
CA ALA A 3 -4.07 -12.93 12.18
C ALA A 3 -3.46 -12.27 10.92
N TRP A 4 -3.42 -10.94 10.88
CA TRP A 4 -3.13 -10.11 9.71
C TRP A 4 -1.90 -9.20 9.88
N GLY A 5 -1.21 -9.28 11.03
CA GLY A 5 -0.03 -8.44 11.30
C GLY A 5 -0.38 -7.03 11.82
N ARG A 6 0.53 -6.07 11.62
CA ARG A 6 0.37 -4.67 12.06
C ARG A 6 -0.63 -3.94 11.16
N SER A 7 -1.49 -3.12 11.76
CA SER A 7 -2.30 -2.15 11.03
C SER A 7 -1.68 -0.75 11.12
N TYR A 8 -1.89 0.05 10.08
CA TYR A 8 -1.26 1.36 9.89
C TYR A 8 -2.35 2.44 9.91
N ARG A 9 -2.20 3.45 10.77
CA ARG A 9 -3.04 4.65 10.70
C ARG A 9 -2.51 5.58 9.63
N TYR A 10 -3.40 6.44 9.15
CA TYR A 10 -3.00 7.54 8.29
C TYR A 10 -2.24 8.59 9.12
N VAL A 11 -1.01 8.90 8.70
CA VAL A 11 -0.08 9.87 9.31
C VAL A 11 0.24 11.05 8.38
N GLY A 12 -0.39 11.11 7.21
CA GLY A 12 -0.24 12.21 6.28
C GLY A 12 -1.06 13.47 6.65
N PRO A 13 -1.10 14.47 5.75
CA PRO A 13 -1.84 15.71 5.95
C PRO A 13 -3.32 15.51 6.33
N VAL A 14 -3.74 16.14 7.42
CA VAL A 14 -5.10 16.01 7.98
C VAL A 14 -6.18 16.45 6.97
N GLU A 15 -5.88 17.42 6.12
CA GLU A 15 -6.77 17.95 5.09
C GLU A 15 -7.15 16.87 4.07
N LEU A 16 -6.20 16.01 3.68
CA LEU A 16 -6.46 14.91 2.74
C LEU A 16 -7.38 13.86 3.37
N LYS A 17 -7.22 13.59 4.67
CA LYS A 17 -8.13 12.71 5.40
C LYS A 17 -9.53 13.33 5.56
N ALA A 18 -9.60 14.63 5.82
CA ALA A 18 -10.88 15.34 5.97
C ALA A 18 -11.64 15.46 4.64
N ALA A 19 -10.93 15.48 3.51
CA ALA A 19 -11.51 15.54 2.17
C ALA A 19 -12.10 14.19 1.68
N VAL A 20 -11.91 13.08 2.41
CA VAL A 20 -12.43 11.78 1.99
C VAL A 20 -13.95 11.78 2.04
N LEU A 21 -14.58 11.56 0.89
CA LEU A 21 -16.03 11.50 0.76
C LEU A 21 -16.56 10.11 1.15
N PRO A 22 -17.67 10.02 1.90
CA PRO A 22 -18.33 8.75 2.15
C PRO A 22 -18.66 8.03 0.83
N GLY A 23 -18.25 6.76 0.72
CA GLY A 23 -18.50 5.95 -0.47
C GLY A 23 -17.53 6.17 -1.63
N SER A 24 -16.56 7.10 -1.54
CA SER A 24 -15.53 7.30 -2.57
C SER A 24 -14.30 6.40 -2.40
N GLY A 25 -14.46 5.26 -1.71
CA GLY A 25 -13.40 4.30 -1.48
C GLY A 25 -12.94 3.62 -2.78
N GLY A 26 -11.77 2.98 -2.74
CA GLY A 26 -11.29 2.16 -3.84
C GLY A 26 -12.26 1.01 -4.13
N CYS A 27 -12.27 0.57 -5.40
CA CYS A 27 -13.05 -0.58 -5.84
C CYS A 27 -12.61 -1.82 -5.05
N ARG A 28 -13.57 -2.47 -4.38
CA ARG A 28 -13.33 -3.66 -3.57
C ARG A 28 -13.18 -4.88 -4.48
N ILE A 29 -12.07 -5.59 -4.36
CA ILE A 29 -11.79 -6.82 -5.09
C ILE A 29 -11.71 -7.96 -4.07
N SER A 30 -12.77 -8.77 -4.01
CA SER A 30 -12.89 -9.89 -3.05
C SER A 30 -12.87 -11.27 -3.68
N SER A 31 -12.75 -11.35 -5.01
CA SER A 31 -12.66 -12.60 -5.75
C SER A 31 -11.99 -12.39 -7.10
N ALA A 32 -11.60 -13.50 -7.75
CA ALA A 32 -11.14 -13.49 -9.13
C ALA A 32 -12.19 -12.92 -10.11
N ALA A 33 -13.48 -13.14 -9.84
CA ALA A 33 -14.57 -12.61 -10.65
C ALA A 33 -14.73 -11.09 -10.51
N ASP A 34 -14.54 -10.56 -9.30
CA ASP A 34 -14.52 -9.11 -9.05
C ASP A 34 -13.37 -8.46 -9.82
N PHE A 35 -12.18 -9.05 -9.74
CA PHE A 35 -11.02 -8.57 -10.48
C PHE A 35 -11.24 -8.63 -11.99
N GLY A 36 -11.79 -9.75 -12.49
CA GLY A 36 -12.09 -9.94 -13.91
C GLY A 36 -13.08 -8.91 -14.44
N SER A 37 -14.11 -8.58 -13.66
CA SER A 37 -15.07 -7.52 -14.01
C SER A 37 -14.40 -6.15 -14.00
N TRP A 38 -13.66 -5.84 -12.93
CA TRP A 38 -12.98 -4.56 -12.77
C TRP A 38 -11.96 -4.29 -13.88
N VAL A 39 -11.14 -5.28 -14.24
CA VAL A 39 -10.07 -5.12 -15.23
C VAL A 39 -10.62 -5.05 -16.67
N ALA A 40 -11.76 -5.68 -16.95
CA ALA A 40 -12.43 -5.63 -18.26
C ALA A 40 -12.96 -4.23 -18.60
N GLU A 41 -13.23 -3.40 -17.60
CA GLU A 41 -13.67 -2.02 -17.77
C GLU A 41 -12.52 -1.00 -17.91
N ARG A 42 -11.25 -1.45 -17.87
CA ARG A 42 -10.08 -0.56 -17.97
C ARG A 42 -9.58 -0.50 -19.41
N SER A 43 -9.21 0.69 -19.85
CA SER A 43 -8.52 0.86 -21.12
C SER A 43 -7.09 0.30 -21.06
N ALA A 44 -6.51 -0.02 -22.23
CA ALA A 44 -5.12 -0.46 -22.31
C ALA A 44 -4.14 0.60 -21.75
N ALA A 45 -4.46 1.88 -21.89
CA ALA A 45 -3.66 2.98 -21.35
C ALA A 45 -3.71 3.02 -19.81
N GLU A 46 -4.88 2.79 -19.20
CA GLU A 46 -4.99 2.69 -17.74
C GLU A 46 -4.25 1.46 -17.20
N LEU A 47 -4.34 0.33 -17.89
CA LEU A 47 -3.67 -0.91 -17.49
C LEU A 47 -2.14 -0.84 -17.59
N ALA A 48 -1.60 0.10 -18.38
CA ALA A 48 -0.18 0.35 -18.46
C ALA A 48 0.36 1.19 -17.29
N GLU A 49 -0.54 1.82 -16.51
CA GLU A 49 -0.18 2.61 -15.33
C GLU A 49 -0.35 1.76 -14.06
N PRO A 50 0.50 1.94 -13.04
CA PRO A 50 0.24 1.34 -11.73
C PRO A 50 -0.97 1.97 -11.06
N PHE A 51 -1.74 1.15 -10.35
CA PHE A 51 -2.91 1.53 -9.59
C PHE A 51 -2.55 1.80 -8.13
N THR A 52 -3.28 2.74 -7.52
CA THR A 52 -3.26 2.94 -6.08
C THR A 52 -3.95 1.76 -5.42
N PHE A 53 -3.34 1.10 -4.44
CA PHE A 53 -3.99 0.04 -3.69
C PHE A 53 -3.91 0.24 -2.18
N VAL A 54 -4.90 -0.34 -1.49
CA VAL A 54 -4.81 -0.63 -0.07
C VAL A 54 -5.32 -2.05 0.21
N VAL A 55 -4.80 -2.66 1.27
CA VAL A 55 -5.42 -3.84 1.90
C VAL A 55 -6.10 -3.35 3.15
N GLY A 56 -7.43 -3.42 3.20
CA GLY A 56 -8.20 -3.00 4.37
C GLY A 56 -7.94 -3.90 5.58
N THR A 57 -8.33 -3.46 6.78
CA THR A 57 -8.28 -4.30 7.99
C THR A 57 -9.22 -5.51 7.94
N ASP A 58 -10.14 -5.51 6.98
CA ASP A 58 -10.97 -6.64 6.58
C ASP A 58 -10.25 -7.64 5.67
N GLY A 59 -8.97 -7.40 5.35
CA GLY A 59 -8.16 -8.25 4.49
C GLY A 59 -8.35 -8.04 3.00
N VAL A 60 -9.24 -7.13 2.60
CA VAL A 60 -9.68 -7.04 1.21
C VAL A 60 -8.86 -6.02 0.43
N LEU A 61 -8.45 -6.43 -0.77
CA LEU A 61 -7.80 -5.57 -1.76
C LEU A 61 -8.77 -4.50 -2.27
N ARG A 62 -8.33 -3.25 -2.25
CA ARG A 62 -9.07 -2.13 -2.84
C ARG A 62 -8.17 -1.43 -3.84
N LEU A 63 -8.70 -1.16 -5.03
CA LEU A 63 -7.98 -0.56 -6.14
C LEU A 63 -8.60 0.78 -6.53
N ALA A 64 -7.75 1.76 -6.81
CA ALA A 64 -8.13 3.05 -7.36
C ALA A 64 -7.18 3.44 -8.51
N PRO A 65 -7.59 4.30 -9.44
CA PRO A 65 -6.71 4.80 -10.49
C PRO A 65 -5.40 5.38 -9.92
N ARG A 66 -4.36 5.45 -10.75
CA ARG A 66 -3.09 6.07 -10.38
C ARG A 66 -3.27 7.49 -9.84
N ARG A 67 -2.42 7.88 -8.89
CA ARG A 67 -2.44 9.22 -8.25
C ARG A 67 -3.70 9.49 -7.42
N SER A 68 -4.48 8.45 -7.11
CA SER A 68 -5.50 8.57 -6.07
C SER A 68 -4.80 8.62 -4.72
N GLU A 69 -5.35 9.37 -3.78
CA GLU A 69 -4.85 9.33 -2.41
C GLU A 69 -5.11 7.97 -1.76
N HIS A 70 -4.10 7.34 -1.14
CA HIS A 70 -4.30 6.06 -0.44
C HIS A 70 -5.37 6.18 0.65
N VAL A 71 -5.48 7.34 1.31
CA VAL A 71 -6.49 7.60 2.35
C VAL A 71 -7.90 7.65 1.77
N ALA A 72 -8.05 8.17 0.55
CA ALA A 72 -9.33 8.11 -0.17
C ALA A 72 -9.64 6.67 -0.58
N CYS A 73 -8.65 5.94 -1.11
CA CYS A 73 -8.79 4.51 -1.47
C CYS A 73 -9.21 3.65 -0.27
N ALA A 74 -8.69 3.95 0.92
CA ALA A 74 -9.06 3.31 2.19
C ALA A 74 -10.38 3.82 2.80
N GLY A 75 -11.02 4.84 2.23
CA GLY A 75 -12.19 5.49 2.83
C GLY A 75 -11.89 6.10 4.22
N GLY A 76 -10.66 6.57 4.44
CA GLY A 76 -10.19 7.17 5.69
C GLY A 76 -9.84 6.17 6.80
N ALA A 77 -9.99 4.86 6.55
CA ALA A 77 -9.76 3.81 7.52
C ALA A 77 -8.27 3.47 7.72
N MET A 78 -7.98 2.67 8.76
CA MET A 78 -6.69 2.00 8.88
C MET A 78 -6.52 0.93 7.80
N VAL A 79 -5.27 0.61 7.48
CA VAL A 79 -4.94 -0.40 6.45
C VAL A 79 -3.96 -1.43 7.00
N LEU A 80 -3.91 -2.60 6.38
CA LEU A 80 -2.85 -3.59 6.59
C LEU A 80 -1.66 -3.37 5.66
N SER A 81 -1.89 -2.72 4.50
CA SER A 81 -0.85 -2.27 3.58
C SER A 81 -1.43 -1.20 2.64
N ALA A 82 -0.57 -0.37 2.07
CA ALA A 82 -0.91 0.62 1.05
C ALA A 82 0.28 0.84 0.12
N GLY A 83 0.03 1.15 -1.14
CA GLY A 83 1.07 1.47 -2.11
C GLY A 83 0.56 1.45 -3.54
N GLU A 84 1.44 1.09 -4.46
CA GLU A 84 1.15 1.05 -5.90
C GLU A 84 1.29 -0.38 -6.44
N ILE A 85 0.41 -0.77 -7.37
CA ILE A 85 0.36 -2.12 -7.96
C ILE A 85 0.08 -2.07 -9.46
N GLY A 86 0.90 -2.75 -10.26
CA GLY A 86 0.76 -2.92 -11.71
C GLY A 86 0.39 -4.35 -12.07
N PHE A 87 -0.43 -4.52 -13.10
CA PHE A 87 -0.89 -5.84 -13.56
C PHE A 87 -0.40 -6.14 -14.96
N LEU A 88 -0.11 -7.41 -15.21
CA LEU A 88 0.28 -7.91 -16.52
C LEU A 88 -0.40 -9.24 -16.83
N ARG A 89 -0.31 -9.65 -18.09
CA ARG A 89 -0.77 -10.97 -18.53
C ARG A 89 0.41 -11.92 -18.67
N GLU A 90 0.38 -13.01 -17.92
CA GLU A 90 1.34 -14.11 -17.98
C GLU A 90 0.61 -15.40 -18.39
N ALA A 91 1.02 -16.00 -19.50
CA ALA A 91 0.42 -17.24 -20.02
C ALA A 91 -1.13 -17.22 -20.07
N GLY A 92 -1.72 -16.07 -20.42
CA GLY A 92 -3.16 -15.87 -20.50
C GLY A 92 -3.87 -15.60 -19.16
N ARG A 93 -3.15 -15.57 -18.04
CA ARG A 93 -3.67 -15.26 -16.69
C ARG A 93 -3.21 -13.88 -16.25
N TRP A 94 -3.97 -13.24 -15.36
CA TRP A 94 -3.55 -11.99 -14.75
C TRP A 94 -2.56 -12.27 -13.61
N ALA A 95 -1.53 -11.45 -13.53
CA ALA A 95 -0.56 -11.46 -12.44
C ALA A 95 -0.15 -10.02 -12.09
N VAL A 96 0.40 -9.85 -10.90
CA VAL A 96 1.02 -8.62 -10.44
C VAL A 96 2.42 -8.54 -11.02
N GLY A 97 2.66 -7.56 -11.88
CA GLY A 97 3.98 -7.31 -12.48
C GLY A 97 4.87 -6.47 -11.56
N ASP A 98 4.27 -5.44 -10.96
CA ASP A 98 4.96 -4.50 -10.09
C ASP A 98 4.14 -4.24 -8.84
N VAL A 99 4.79 -4.17 -7.69
CA VAL A 99 4.11 -3.84 -6.43
C VAL A 99 5.08 -3.21 -5.44
N SER A 100 4.66 -2.11 -4.84
CA SER A 100 5.39 -1.38 -3.81
C SER A 100 4.52 -1.14 -2.58
N ASN A 101 5.15 -0.89 -1.44
CA ASN A 101 4.49 -0.39 -0.24
C ASN A 101 4.60 1.15 -0.14
N HIS A 102 4.81 1.84 -1.27
CA HIS A 102 5.08 3.27 -1.28
C HIS A 102 3.78 4.07 -1.05
N SER A 103 3.47 4.30 0.22
CA SER A 103 2.44 5.25 0.64
C SER A 103 3.03 6.19 1.69
N THR A 104 3.23 7.46 1.34
CA THR A 104 3.73 8.49 2.27
C THR A 104 2.68 8.91 3.32
N GLY A 105 1.41 8.56 3.09
CA GLY A 105 0.31 8.80 4.01
C GLY A 105 0.11 7.72 5.07
N TYR A 106 0.48 6.46 4.79
CA TYR A 106 0.36 5.34 5.73
C TYR A 106 1.70 4.76 6.18
N CYS A 107 2.76 4.95 5.40
CA CYS A 107 4.12 4.49 5.64
C CYS A 107 4.21 3.02 6.11
N PRO A 108 3.57 2.05 5.43
CA PRO A 108 3.57 0.67 5.88
C PRO A 108 4.98 0.05 5.87
N ASP A 109 5.27 -0.80 6.85
CA ASP A 109 6.54 -1.53 6.93
C ASP A 109 6.63 -2.62 5.85
N VAL A 110 7.83 -3.04 5.47
CA VAL A 110 8.05 -4.12 4.50
C VAL A 110 7.38 -5.45 4.91
N SER A 111 7.19 -5.68 6.21
CA SER A 111 6.43 -6.83 6.73
C SER A 111 4.94 -6.83 6.36
N SER A 112 4.38 -5.68 5.91
CA SER A 112 3.01 -5.59 5.37
C SER A 112 2.80 -6.45 4.13
N TRP A 113 3.88 -6.89 3.47
CA TRP A 113 3.83 -7.79 2.33
C TRP A 113 2.95 -9.03 2.59
N SER A 114 3.00 -9.58 3.80
CA SER A 114 2.20 -10.75 4.17
C SER A 114 0.70 -10.54 3.98
N ALA A 115 0.19 -9.34 4.28
CA ALA A 115 -1.21 -9.00 4.06
C ALA A 115 -1.52 -8.81 2.57
N VAL A 116 -0.60 -8.24 1.80
CA VAL A 116 -0.72 -8.09 0.34
C VAL A 116 -0.75 -9.47 -0.34
N ALA A 117 0.21 -10.34 0.01
CA ALA A 117 0.30 -11.69 -0.52
C ALA A 117 -0.99 -12.47 -0.29
N ARG A 118 -1.54 -12.42 0.93
CA ARG A 118 -2.80 -13.07 1.27
C ARG A 118 -3.98 -12.51 0.47
N ALA A 119 -4.10 -11.18 0.40
CA ALA A 119 -5.18 -10.53 -0.35
C ALA A 119 -5.14 -10.88 -1.85
N LEU A 120 -3.93 -11.04 -2.42
CA LEU A 120 -3.74 -11.48 -3.82
C LEU A 120 -4.05 -12.96 -4.01
N ASP A 121 -3.65 -13.81 -3.06
CA ASP A 121 -3.96 -15.25 -3.06
C ASP A 121 -5.48 -15.48 -2.98
N ASP A 122 -6.19 -14.73 -2.12
CA ASP A 122 -7.65 -14.80 -1.94
C ASP A 122 -8.44 -14.42 -3.20
N VAL A 123 -7.83 -13.65 -4.13
CA VAL A 123 -8.44 -13.26 -5.42
C VAL A 123 -7.81 -13.99 -6.61
N GLU A 124 -6.99 -15.02 -6.34
CA GLU A 124 -6.34 -15.89 -7.32
C GLU A 124 -5.45 -15.15 -8.34
N LEU A 125 -4.83 -14.04 -7.94
CA LEU A 125 -3.87 -13.33 -8.77
C LEU A 125 -2.46 -13.90 -8.59
N GLY A 126 -1.78 -14.16 -9.71
CA GLY A 126 -0.35 -14.45 -9.67
C GLY A 126 0.40 -13.29 -9.01
N ARG A 127 1.35 -13.59 -8.13
CA ARG A 127 2.10 -12.57 -7.38
C ARG A 127 3.59 -12.89 -7.25
N PRO A 128 4.44 -11.87 -7.08
CA PRO A 128 5.83 -12.08 -6.71
C PRO A 128 5.97 -12.69 -5.29
N SER A 129 7.19 -12.99 -4.88
CA SER A 129 7.49 -13.49 -3.52
C SER A 129 7.54 -12.38 -2.45
N GLY A 130 7.65 -11.12 -2.88
CA GLY A 130 7.84 -9.91 -2.06
C GLY A 130 7.39 -8.66 -2.81
N PHE A 131 7.49 -7.49 -2.19
CA PHE A 131 7.40 -6.23 -2.92
C PHE A 131 8.49 -6.19 -4.00
N THR A 132 8.13 -5.87 -5.24
CA THR A 132 9.15 -5.65 -6.30
C THR A 132 9.93 -4.37 -6.03
N HIS A 133 9.30 -3.41 -5.36
CA HIS A 133 9.92 -2.16 -4.90
C HIS A 133 9.53 -1.89 -3.45
N GLY A 134 10.30 -2.43 -2.51
CA GLY A 134 10.14 -2.18 -1.08
C GLY A 134 10.69 -0.82 -0.66
N VAL A 135 9.94 -0.11 0.19
CA VAL A 135 10.29 1.19 0.76
C VAL A 135 10.34 1.06 2.28
N VAL A 136 11.47 1.43 2.87
CA VAL A 136 11.68 1.35 4.32
C VAL A 136 11.42 2.73 4.93
N PHE A 137 10.22 2.92 5.47
CA PHE A 137 9.85 4.16 6.15
C PHE A 137 10.30 4.19 7.61
N ARG A 138 10.89 5.31 8.03
CA ARG A 138 11.24 5.58 9.43
C ARG A 138 10.79 6.97 9.83
N ARG A 139 10.61 7.19 11.12
CA ARG A 139 10.37 8.52 11.68
C ARG A 139 11.58 8.90 12.51
N CYS A 140 12.21 10.03 12.20
CA CYS A 140 13.41 10.45 12.93
C CYS A 140 13.05 10.78 14.39
N PRO A 141 13.70 10.19 15.41
CA PRO A 141 13.46 10.54 16.81
C PRO A 141 13.85 11.98 17.17
N ASP A 142 14.72 12.61 16.38
CA ASP A 142 15.23 13.95 16.65
C ASP A 142 14.36 15.02 15.97
N CYS A 143 14.28 14.99 14.63
CA CYS A 143 13.55 16.02 13.88
C CYS A 143 12.09 15.65 13.57
N GLN A 144 11.63 14.44 13.94
CA GLN A 144 10.26 13.95 13.75
C GLN A 144 9.81 13.74 12.30
N GLU A 145 10.67 14.04 11.32
CA GLU A 145 10.37 13.85 9.89
C GLU A 145 10.22 12.38 9.51
N HIS A 146 9.31 12.11 8.55
CA HIS A 146 9.22 10.81 7.91
C HIS A 146 10.29 10.67 6.83
N ASN A 147 11.05 9.60 6.93
CA ASN A 147 12.21 9.32 6.11
C ASN A 147 12.06 8.01 5.34
N ILE A 148 12.75 7.93 4.21
CA ILE A 148 12.91 6.70 3.43
C ILE A 148 14.38 6.30 3.52
N VAL A 149 14.64 5.16 4.14
CA VAL A 149 15.97 4.56 4.18
C VAL A 149 16.33 4.07 2.77
N ARG A 150 17.51 4.46 2.29
CA ARG A 150 18.06 4.06 0.99
C ARG A 150 19.33 3.26 1.22
N GLU A 151 19.52 2.21 0.43
CA GLU A 151 20.77 1.41 0.46
C GLU A 151 21.14 0.91 1.86
N GLU A 152 20.13 0.60 2.68
CA GLU A 152 20.29 0.16 4.08
C GLU A 152 21.00 1.18 5.00
N ASP A 153 21.11 2.43 4.58
CA ASP A 153 21.71 3.52 5.36
C ASP A 153 20.67 4.20 6.27
N PHE A 154 20.70 3.86 7.56
CA PHE A 154 19.77 4.35 8.59
C PHE A 154 20.17 5.74 9.11
N VAL A 155 20.25 6.72 8.21
CA VAL A 155 20.55 8.12 8.54
C VAL A 155 19.46 9.04 8.03
N CYS A 156 19.05 9.98 8.88
CA CYS A 156 18.00 10.93 8.56
C CYS A 156 18.51 11.95 7.52
N VAL A 157 17.98 11.92 6.30
CA VAL A 157 18.33 12.90 5.26
C VAL A 157 18.04 14.37 5.60
N PHE A 158 17.22 14.63 6.63
CA PHE A 158 16.86 16.01 7.03
C PHE A 158 17.80 16.62 8.07
N CYS A 159 18.30 15.82 9.02
CA CYS A 159 19.11 16.32 10.14
C CYS A 159 20.42 15.55 10.39
N GLY A 160 20.66 14.44 9.69
CA GLY A 160 21.86 13.62 9.82
C GLY A 160 21.88 12.65 11.01
N SER A 161 20.83 12.63 11.84
CA SER A 161 20.73 11.72 12.98
C SER A 161 20.48 10.27 12.58
N GLU A 162 20.88 9.32 13.42
CA GLU A 162 20.59 7.89 13.22
C GLU A 162 19.08 7.62 13.24
N LEU A 163 18.63 6.72 12.37
CA LEU A 163 17.25 6.24 12.28
C LEU A 163 17.11 4.86 12.93
N PRO A 164 15.97 4.54 13.56
CA PRO A 164 15.75 3.21 14.12
C PRO A 164 15.75 2.10 13.07
N GLU A 165 16.36 0.96 13.38
CA GLU A 165 16.33 -0.24 12.53
C GLU A 165 14.92 -0.84 12.43
N VAL A 166 14.11 -0.67 13.47
CA VAL A 166 12.72 -1.14 13.51
C VAL A 166 11.76 -0.02 13.08
N TRP A 167 10.68 -0.41 12.41
CA TRP A 167 9.63 0.54 12.02
C TRP A 167 9.04 1.26 13.24
N ASN A 168 8.96 2.59 13.17
CA ASN A 168 8.56 3.46 14.28
C ASN A 168 7.69 4.66 13.85
N VAL A 169 7.05 4.60 12.67
CA VAL A 169 6.35 5.77 12.10
C VAL A 169 5.08 6.11 12.86
N ASP A 170 4.30 5.08 13.21
CA ASP A 170 3.08 5.22 14.02
C ASP A 170 3.08 4.13 15.10
N PRO A 171 3.93 4.26 16.15
CA PRO A 171 3.91 3.30 17.24
C PRO A 171 2.52 3.32 17.88
N ALA A 172 1.97 2.14 18.16
CA ALA A 172 0.80 2.03 19.01
C ALA A 172 1.11 2.74 20.34
N ALA A 173 0.25 3.70 20.70
CA ALA A 173 0.34 4.40 21.98
C ALA A 173 0.26 3.43 23.16
#